data_AF-A0A232FGI6-F1
#
_entry.id   AF-A0A232FGI6-F1
#
_cell.length_a   1.000
_cell.length_b   1.000
_cell.length_c   1.000
_cell.angle_alpha   90.00
_cell.angle_beta   90.00
_cell.angle_gamma   90.00
#
_symmetry.space_group_name_H-M   'P 1'
#
loop_
_entity.id
_entity.type
_entity.pdbx_description
1 polymer ?
#
loop_
_entity_poly.entity_id
_entity_poly.type
_entity_poly.pdbx_seq_one_letter_code
_entity_poly.pdbx_strand_id
1 'polypeptide(L)'
;MLFRDGLARAIWVIVCEKYGINTSATERARTTTSTEAPRPYIRCPNDLDVELPPRRATARVSFPQPKTNVDWYRYVDASPAWGKQLQADLPPGLTMLTFTAWSSATNYTNACRMMIRIRGK
;
A
#
# COMPACT_ATOMS: atom_id res chain seq x y z
N MET A 1 5.03 26.94 45.53
CA MET A 1 4.53 28.33 45.59
C MET A 1 5.54 29.23 44.88
N LEU A 2 5.09 29.87 43.79
CA LEU A 2 5.57 31.12 43.16
C LEU A 2 7.06 31.50 43.30
N PHE A 3 7.87 31.20 42.28
CA PHE A 3 9.06 32.01 41.98
C PHE A 3 8.71 33.04 40.89
N ARG A 4 8.56 34.28 41.36
CA ARG A 4 8.52 35.51 40.57
C ARG A 4 9.96 35.93 40.32
N ASP A 5 10.49 35.81 39.10
CA ASP A 5 11.65 36.61 38.67
C ASP A 5 11.66 36.77 37.15
N GLY A 6 11.41 38.02 36.71
CA GLY A 6 11.28 38.43 35.31
C GLY A 6 12.56 38.44 34.46
N LEU A 7 13.70 38.01 35.02
CA LEU A 7 14.98 37.94 34.30
C LEU A 7 15.07 36.76 33.31
N ALA A 8 14.29 35.69 33.53
CA ALA A 8 14.29 34.51 32.66
C ALA A 8 13.66 34.77 31.27
N ARG A 9 12.90 35.86 31.09
CA ARG A 9 12.24 36.18 29.81
C ARG A 9 13.18 36.82 28.80
N ALA A 10 14.18 37.59 29.24
CA ALA A 10 15.07 38.30 28.32
C ALA A 10 16.11 37.38 27.65
N ILE A 11 16.65 36.41 28.41
CA ILE A 11 17.65 35.46 27.90
C ILE A 11 17.05 34.53 26.84
N TRP A 12 15.77 34.15 26.98
CA TRP A 12 15.04 33.31 26.02
C TRP A 12 14.84 33.97 24.64
N VAL A 13 14.68 35.30 24.59
CA VAL A 13 14.45 36.01 23.32
C VAL A 13 15.75 36.10 22.49
N ILE A 14 16.89 36.34 23.14
CA ILE A 14 18.17 36.55 22.44
C ILE A 14 18.68 35.24 21.80
N VAL A 15 18.40 34.08 22.39
CA VAL A 15 18.78 32.78 21.79
C VAL A 15 17.94 32.46 20.55
N CYS A 16 16.71 32.99 20.45
CA CYS A 16 15.80 32.70 19.35
C CYS A 16 16.22 33.37 18.02
N GLU A 17 16.82 34.57 18.07
CA GLU A 17 17.16 35.35 16.86
C GLU A 17 18.44 34.89 16.16
N LYS A 18 19.37 34.23 16.87
CA LYS A 18 20.65 33.78 16.29
C LYS A 18 20.68 32.31 15.86
N TYR A 19 19.77 31.48 16.36
CA TYR A 19 19.74 30.02 16.09
C TYR A 19 18.39 29.50 15.55
N GLY A 20 17.33 30.30 15.50
CA GLY A 20 16.06 29.91 14.87
C GLY A 20 15.35 28.71 15.52
N ILE A 21 15.50 28.51 16.84
CA ILE A 21 14.88 27.38 17.56
C ILE A 21 13.75 27.91 18.45
N ASN A 22 12.50 27.73 17.99
CA ASN A 22 11.29 27.99 18.75
C ASN A 22 10.81 26.71 19.46
N THR A 23 11.23 26.51 20.71
CA THR A 23 10.72 25.45 21.58
C THR A 23 9.45 25.90 22.30
N SER A 24 8.30 25.75 21.64
CA SER A 24 6.99 25.74 22.29
C SER A 24 6.34 24.38 22.05
N ALA A 25 6.35 23.52 23.06
CA ALA A 25 5.59 22.28 23.07
C ALA A 25 4.09 22.62 22.96
N THR A 26 3.58 22.54 21.74
CA THR A 26 2.19 22.27 21.44
C THR A 26 2.26 21.14 20.43
N GLU A 27 1.70 19.99 20.76
CA GLU A 27 1.43 18.91 19.81
C GLU A 27 0.38 19.37 18.80
N ARG A 28 0.73 20.35 17.98
CA ARG A 28 0.22 20.44 16.63
C ARG A 28 1.24 19.69 15.83
N ALA A 29 0.88 18.47 15.43
CA ALA A 29 1.57 17.71 14.41
C ALA A 29 2.09 18.70 13.37
N ARG A 30 3.42 18.89 13.34
CA ARG A 30 4.09 19.48 12.20
C ARG A 30 3.80 18.49 11.10
N THR A 31 2.68 18.71 10.39
CA THR A 31 2.48 18.18 9.05
C THR A 31 3.57 18.85 8.25
N THR A 32 4.78 18.29 8.33
CA THR A 32 5.73 18.35 7.25
C THR A 32 4.89 17.99 6.04
N THR A 33 4.55 18.98 5.22
CA THR A 33 4.17 18.75 3.83
C THR A 33 5.42 18.21 3.16
N SER A 34 5.78 16.98 3.54
CA SER A 34 6.43 16.06 2.64
C SER A 34 5.42 15.98 1.52
N THR A 35 5.71 16.65 0.40
CA THR A 35 5.11 16.34 -0.88
C THR A 35 5.58 14.93 -1.28
N GLU A 36 5.34 13.95 -0.41
CA GLU A 36 5.50 12.55 -0.70
C GLU A 36 4.33 12.26 -1.61
N ALA A 37 4.60 12.39 -2.90
CA ALA A 37 3.59 12.06 -3.87
C ALA A 37 3.10 10.61 -3.60
N PRO A 38 1.80 10.37 -3.80
CA PRO A 38 1.13 9.25 -3.18
C PRO A 38 1.78 7.92 -3.57
N ARG A 39 2.16 7.13 -2.57
CA ARG A 39 2.66 5.77 -2.79
C ARG A 39 1.54 4.92 -3.37
N PRO A 40 1.83 4.05 -4.37
CA PRO A 40 0.85 3.11 -4.84
C PRO A 40 0.52 2.12 -3.72
N TYR A 41 -0.76 1.97 -3.47
CA TYR A 41 -1.34 1.00 -2.56
C TYR A 41 -1.95 -0.11 -3.39
N ILE A 42 -1.64 -1.36 -3.08
CA ILE A 42 -2.31 -2.51 -3.66
C ILE A 42 -2.49 -3.59 -2.60
N ARG A 43 -3.70 -4.13 -2.51
CA ARG A 43 -4.05 -5.21 -1.58
C ARG A 43 -4.74 -6.33 -2.33
N CYS A 44 -4.11 -7.50 -2.30
CA CYS A 44 -4.64 -8.71 -2.91
C CYS A 44 -5.86 -9.24 -2.14
N PRO A 45 -6.76 -9.93 -2.83
CA PRO A 45 -7.83 -10.69 -2.19
C PRO A 45 -7.26 -11.91 -1.45
N ASN A 46 -8.14 -12.63 -0.74
CA ASN A 46 -7.76 -13.88 -0.08
C ASN A 46 -7.33 -14.93 -1.09
N ASP A 47 -6.50 -15.86 -0.64
CA ASP A 47 -6.12 -17.03 -1.43
C ASP A 47 -7.36 -17.86 -1.79
N LEU A 48 -7.30 -18.48 -2.96
CA LEU A 48 -8.41 -19.23 -3.53
C LEU A 48 -8.11 -20.73 -3.49
N ASP A 49 -9.01 -21.53 -2.94
CA ASP A 49 -8.93 -22.98 -2.97
C ASP A 49 -10.19 -23.52 -3.66
N VAL A 50 -9.99 -24.22 -4.77
CA VAL A 50 -11.07 -24.71 -5.63
C VAL A 50 -10.88 -26.20 -5.88
N GLU A 51 -11.95 -26.96 -5.74
CA GLU A 51 -11.96 -28.38 -6.08
C GLU A 51 -12.32 -28.59 -7.54
N LEU A 52 -11.56 -29.45 -8.24
CA LEU A 52 -11.80 -29.76 -9.63
C LEU A 52 -13.14 -30.50 -9.79
N PRO A 53 -14.06 -30.03 -10.65
CA PRO A 53 -15.30 -30.73 -10.90
C PRO A 53 -15.05 -32.14 -11.46
N PRO A 54 -15.87 -33.14 -11.11
CA PRO A 54 -15.71 -34.49 -11.63
C PRO A 54 -15.78 -34.49 -13.16
N ARG A 55 -14.88 -35.25 -13.80
CA ARG A 55 -14.76 -35.37 -15.27
C ARG A 55 -14.30 -34.11 -16.01
N ARG A 56 -13.79 -33.08 -15.31
CA ARG A 56 -13.13 -31.94 -15.94
C ARG A 56 -11.61 -31.98 -15.75
N ALA A 57 -10.88 -31.48 -16.75
CA ALA A 57 -9.44 -31.32 -16.67
C ALA A 57 -9.01 -29.96 -16.07
N THR A 58 -9.90 -28.97 -16.09
CA THR A 58 -9.68 -27.60 -15.58
C THR A 58 -10.85 -27.13 -14.72
N ALA A 59 -10.56 -26.24 -13.76
CA ALA A 59 -11.56 -25.56 -12.95
C ALA A 59 -11.61 -24.08 -13.34
N ARG A 60 -12.84 -23.56 -13.45
CA ARG A 60 -13.07 -22.13 -13.64
C ARG A 60 -12.93 -21.42 -12.30
N VAL A 61 -11.92 -20.57 -12.19
CA VAL A 61 -11.69 -19.75 -11.00
C VAL A 61 -12.07 -18.31 -11.28
N SER A 62 -12.67 -17.64 -10.30
CA SER A 62 -12.94 -16.20 -10.32
C SER A 62 -12.64 -15.60 -8.94
N PHE A 63 -12.05 -14.41 -8.93
CA PHE A 63 -11.70 -13.70 -7.70
C PHE A 63 -11.96 -12.20 -7.84
N PRO A 64 -12.21 -11.48 -6.75
CA PRO A 64 -12.47 -10.05 -6.83
C PRO A 64 -11.18 -9.29 -7.17
N GLN A 65 -11.36 -8.12 -7.81
CA GLN A 65 -10.26 -7.24 -8.13
C GLN A 65 -9.49 -6.79 -6.87
N PRO A 66 -8.15 -6.82 -6.87
CA PRO A 66 -7.33 -6.21 -5.83
C PRO A 66 -7.68 -4.74 -5.57
N LYS A 67 -7.68 -4.33 -4.30
CA LYS A 67 -7.95 -2.94 -3.93
C LYS A 67 -6.70 -2.10 -4.18
N THR A 68 -6.82 -1.02 -4.93
CA THR A 68 -5.71 -0.12 -5.24
C THR A 68 -6.15 1.35 -5.29
N ASN A 69 -5.21 2.28 -5.06
CA ASN A 69 -5.43 3.72 -5.19
C ASN A 69 -5.01 4.27 -6.57
N VAL A 70 -4.39 3.46 -7.44
CA VAL A 70 -4.02 3.83 -8.80
C VAL A 70 -5.00 3.25 -9.82
N ASP A 71 -4.99 3.77 -11.04
CA ASP A 71 -5.81 3.24 -12.14
C ASP A 71 -5.40 1.79 -12.43
N TRP A 72 -6.35 0.87 -12.30
CA TRP A 72 -6.11 -0.54 -12.52
C TRP A 72 -5.60 -0.84 -13.93
N TYR A 73 -6.20 -0.27 -14.97
CA TYR A 73 -5.87 -0.63 -16.35
C TYR A 73 -4.56 -0.01 -16.82
N ARG A 74 -4.23 1.17 -16.30
CA ARG A 74 -3.02 1.92 -16.71
C ARG A 74 -1.82 1.64 -15.84
N TYR A 75 -2.03 1.50 -14.54
CA TYR A 75 -0.96 1.55 -13.53
C TYR A 75 -0.83 0.28 -12.70
N VAL A 76 -1.53 -0.79 -13.07
CA VAL A 76 -1.35 -2.11 -12.44
C VAL A 76 -1.04 -3.13 -13.52
N ASP A 77 -0.01 -3.94 -13.30
CA ASP A 77 0.30 -5.12 -14.09
C ASP A 77 -0.07 -6.39 -13.32
N ALA A 78 -0.47 -7.43 -14.05
CA ALA A 78 -0.74 -8.75 -13.50
C ALA A 78 0.17 -9.79 -14.15
N SER A 79 0.79 -10.62 -13.33
CA SER A 79 1.59 -11.75 -13.75
C SER A 79 1.07 -13.01 -13.07
N PRO A 80 0.60 -14.02 -13.82
CA PRO A 80 0.40 -14.05 -15.28
C PRO A 80 -0.63 -13.03 -15.83
N ALA A 81 -0.52 -12.70 -17.12
CA ALA A 81 -1.31 -11.65 -17.79
C ALA A 81 -2.83 -11.88 -17.72
N TRP A 82 -3.27 -13.13 -17.71
CA TRP A 82 -4.68 -13.47 -17.55
C TRP A 82 -5.25 -12.98 -16.20
N GLY A 83 -4.41 -12.74 -15.19
CA GLY A 83 -4.82 -12.21 -13.89
C GLY A 83 -5.58 -10.89 -13.97
N LYS A 84 -5.40 -10.12 -15.06
CA LYS A 84 -6.19 -8.92 -15.36
C LYS A 84 -7.67 -9.19 -15.65
N GLN A 85 -7.99 -10.38 -16.12
CA GLN A 85 -9.35 -10.80 -16.44
C GLN A 85 -10.13 -11.19 -15.17
N LEU A 86 -9.45 -11.35 -14.03
CA LEU A 86 -10.02 -11.76 -12.73
C LEU A 86 -10.66 -13.15 -12.73
N GLN A 87 -10.56 -13.86 -13.85
CA GLN A 87 -11.09 -15.20 -14.06
C GLN A 87 -10.20 -15.95 -15.04
N ALA A 88 -10.09 -17.26 -14.85
CA ALA A 88 -9.41 -18.16 -15.78
C ALA A 88 -9.86 -19.61 -15.58
N ASP A 89 -9.64 -20.43 -16.60
CA ASP A 89 -9.75 -21.88 -16.49
C ASP A 89 -8.34 -22.45 -16.26
N LEU A 90 -8.10 -23.04 -15.09
CA LEU A 90 -6.77 -23.50 -14.66
C LEU A 90 -6.80 -25.01 -14.37
N PRO A 91 -5.71 -25.75 -14.66
CA PRO A 91 -5.59 -27.16 -14.31
C PRO A 91 -5.35 -27.35 -12.80
N PRO A 92 -5.49 -28.59 -12.28
CA PRO A 92 -5.09 -28.91 -10.91
C PRO A 92 -3.63 -28.55 -10.67
N GLY A 93 -3.37 -27.87 -9.55
CA GLY A 93 -2.04 -27.35 -9.23
C GLY A 93 -2.08 -26.07 -8.40
N LEU A 94 -0.92 -25.44 -8.27
CA LEU A 94 -0.73 -24.18 -7.56
C LEU A 94 -0.35 -23.10 -8.57
N THR A 95 -1.15 -22.04 -8.63
CA THR A 95 -0.92 -20.89 -9.50
C THR A 95 -0.73 -19.65 -8.65
N MET A 96 0.42 -18.99 -8.79
CA MET A 96 0.72 -17.75 -8.08
C MET A 96 0.43 -16.56 -8.98
N LEU A 97 -0.42 -15.66 -8.51
CA LEU A 97 -0.71 -14.39 -9.16
C LEU A 97 0.04 -13.28 -8.43
N THR A 98 0.72 -12.44 -9.19
CA THR A 98 1.41 -11.24 -8.70
C THR A 98 0.80 -10.03 -9.39
N PHE A 99 0.33 -9.07 -8.61
CA PHE A 99 -0.15 -7.79 -9.10
C PHE A 99 0.81 -6.70 -8.68
N THR A 100 1.27 -5.89 -9.63
CA THR A 100 2.25 -4.83 -9.39
C THR A 100 1.61 -3.50 -9.77
N ALA A 101 1.36 -2.65 -8.78
CA ALA A 101 0.94 -1.27 -8.96
C ALA A 101 2.15 -0.34 -9.06
N TRP A 102 2.14 0.60 -9.99
CA TRP A 102 3.18 1.60 -10.18
C TRP A 102 2.58 3.02 -10.18
N SER A 103 3.35 4.00 -9.71
CA SER A 103 2.92 5.40 -9.70
C SER A 103 3.75 6.22 -10.66
N SER A 104 3.13 6.84 -11.65
CA SER A 104 3.80 7.75 -12.60
C SER A 104 4.33 9.02 -11.93
N ALA A 105 3.74 9.42 -10.80
CA ALA A 105 4.12 10.64 -10.08
C ALA A 105 5.40 10.47 -9.25
N THR A 106 5.67 9.26 -8.73
CA THR A 106 6.79 8.99 -7.82
C THR A 106 7.75 7.92 -8.28
N ASN A 107 7.41 7.17 -9.32
CA ASN A 107 8.08 5.92 -9.70
C ASN A 107 8.15 4.88 -8.57
N TYR A 108 7.37 5.05 -7.50
CA TYR A 108 7.21 3.98 -6.53
C TYR A 108 6.38 2.86 -7.14
N THR A 109 6.69 1.64 -6.72
CA THR A 109 5.94 0.45 -7.07
C THR A 109 5.59 -0.31 -5.81
N ASN A 110 4.46 -1.00 -5.85
CA ASN A 110 4.02 -1.84 -4.77
C ASN A 110 3.38 -3.08 -5.38
N ALA A 111 3.66 -4.25 -4.82
CA ALA A 111 3.19 -5.51 -5.37
C ALA A 111 2.52 -6.34 -4.29
N CYS A 112 1.44 -7.02 -4.67
CA CYS A 112 0.81 -8.03 -3.84
C CYS A 112 0.75 -9.35 -4.59
N ARG A 113 0.70 -10.45 -3.84
CA ARG A 113 0.62 -11.80 -4.38
C ARG A 113 -0.57 -12.52 -3.78
N MET A 114 -1.20 -13.36 -4.58
CA MET A 114 -2.22 -14.30 -4.13
C MET A 114 -1.96 -15.68 -4.71
N MET A 115 -2.41 -16.70 -3.99
CA MET A 115 -2.26 -18.09 -4.38
C MET A 115 -3.61 -18.69 -4.77
N ILE A 116 -3.64 -19.37 -5.91
CA ILE A 116 -4.79 -20.16 -6.35
C ILE A 116 -4.38 -21.62 -6.33
N ARG A 117 -5.07 -22.40 -5.49
CA ARG A 117 -4.88 -23.84 -5.35
C ARG A 117 -6.07 -24.55 -5.98
N ILE A 118 -5.79 -25.45 -6.92
CA ILE A 118 -6.81 -26.31 -7.52
C ILE A 118 -6.52 -27.75 -7.14
N ARG A 119 -7.42 -28.32 -6.34
CA ARG A 119 -7.31 -29.71 -5.88
C ARG A 119 -7.85 -30.64 -6.95
N GLY A 120 -6.99 -31.49 -7.49
CA GLY A 120 -7.38 -32.60 -8.36
C GLY A 120 -7.97 -33.77 -7.56
N LYS A 121 -8.70 -34.64 -8.25
CA LYS A 121 -9.11 -35.95 -7.74
C LYS A 121 -8.08 -37.02 -8.05
#